data_AF-A0A819NX35-F1
#
_entry.id   AF-A0A819NX35-F1
#
_cell.length_a   1.000
_cell.length_b   1.000
_cell.length_c   1.000
_cell.angle_alpha   90.00
_cell.angle_beta   90.00
_cell.angle_gamma   90.00
#
_symmetry.space_group_name_H-M   'P 1'
#
loop_
_entity.id
_entity.type
_entity.pdbx_description
1 polymer ?
#
loop_
_entity_poly.entity_id
_entity_poly.type
_entity_poly.pdbx_seq_one_letter_code
_entity_poly.pdbx_strand_id
1 'polypeptide(L)' 'MDSTSSSILADTYINEYQKRHLDEVNIPNKIEKYVDDILFITKVNEHVLNNYVNELNKIPGTVKFTSEFE' A
#
# COMPACT_ATOMS: atom_id res chain seq x y z
N MET A 1 -23.30 18.64 1.81
CA MET A 1 -22.34 18.55 2.93
C MET A 1 -21.88 17.10 3.05
N ASP A 2 -21.38 16.51 1.95
CA ASP A 2 -21.17 15.06 1.83
C ASP A 2 -19.68 14.64 1.69
N SER A 3 -18.78 15.61 1.53
CA SER A 3 -17.36 15.33 1.25
C SER A 3 -16.51 15.04 2.49
N THR A 4 -16.94 15.48 3.68
CA THR A 4 -16.15 15.30 4.91
C THR A 4 -16.21 13.85 5.40
N SER A 5 -17.36 13.19 5.25
CA SER A 5 -17.54 11.79 5.65
C SER A 5 -16.82 10.83 4.69
N SER A 6 -16.79 11.12 3.39
CA SER A 6 -16.08 10.28 2.41
C SER A 6 -14.57 10.27 2.66
N SER A 7 -13.97 11.40 3.02
CA SER A 7 -12.54 11.47 3.33
C SER A 7 -12.17 10.64 4.56
N ILE A 8 -12.99 10.69 5.62
CA ILE A 8 -12.76 9.89 6.84
C ILE A 8 -12.92 8.39 6.55
N LEU A 9 -13.88 8.02 5.71
CA LEU A 9 -14.10 6.63 5.31
C LEU A 9 -12.95 6.09 4.46
N ALA A 10 -12.45 6.88 3.51
CA ALA A 10 -11.26 6.53 2.72
C ALA A 10 -10.04 6.33 3.61
N ASP A 11 -9.79 7.26 4.55
CA ASP A 11 -8.71 7.12 5.52
C ASP A 11 -8.83 5.86 6.37
N THR A 12 -10.04 5.57 6.85
CA THR A 12 -10.32 4.37 7.66
C THR A 12 -10.09 3.09 6.85
N TYR A 13 -10.54 3.07 5.59
CA TYR A 13 -10.35 1.93 4.70
C TYR A 13 -8.87 1.65 4.44
N ILE A 14 -8.09 2.69 4.08
CA ILE A 14 -6.66 2.53 3.81
C ILE A 14 -5.90 2.12 5.08
N ASN A 15 -6.24 2.67 6.25
CA ASN A 15 -5.63 2.26 7.51
C ASN A 15 -5.90 0.77 7.83
N GLU A 16 -7.13 0.30 7.65
CA GLU A 16 -7.48 -1.11 7.83
C GLU A 16 -6.77 -2.00 6.81
N TYR A 17 -6.66 -1.56 5.55
CA TYR A 17 -5.94 -2.29 4.51
C TYR A 17 -4.46 -2.44 4.86
N GLN A 18 -3.81 -1.36 5.32
CA GLN A 18 -2.42 -1.39 5.79
C GLN A 18 -2.22 -2.41 6.91
N LYS A 19 -3.05 -2.34 7.95
CA LYS A 19 -2.95 -3.24 9.11
C LYS A 19 -3.14 -4.72 8.75
N ARG A 20 -4.02 -5.02 7.80
CA ARG A 20 -4.36 -6.41 7.43
C ARG A 20 -3.39 -7.03 6.43
N HIS A 21 -2.85 -6.22 5.53
CA HIS A 21 -2.16 -6.72 4.34
C HIS A 21 -0.71 -6.28 4.26
N LEU A 22 -0.34 -5.20 4.94
CA LEU A 22 0.95 -4.54 4.78
C LEU A 22 1.81 -4.70 6.03
N ASP A 23 1.24 -4.85 7.23
CA ASP A 23 2.00 -5.04 8.49
C ASP A 23 2.94 -6.26 8.45
N GLU A 24 2.52 -7.39 7.88
CA GLU A 24 3.36 -8.60 7.76
C GLU A 24 4.50 -8.44 6.76
N VAL A 25 4.33 -7.58 5.76
CA VAL A 25 5.26 -7.37 4.65
C VAL A 25 6.12 -6.11 4.84
N ASN A 26 5.78 -5.28 5.82
CA ASN A 26 6.48 -4.05 6.20
C ASN A 26 7.70 -4.37 7.09
N ILE A 27 8.71 -4.99 6.50
CA ILE A 27 10.12 -4.89 6.94
C ILE A 27 10.42 -3.38 7.07
N PRO A 28 11.17 -2.84 8.06
CA PRO A 28 11.10 -1.43 8.53
C PRO A 28 11.32 -0.38 7.44
N ASN A 29 10.27 -0.12 6.68
CA ASN A 29 10.26 0.72 5.48
C ASN A 29 9.33 1.89 5.73
N LYS A 30 9.62 3.02 5.05
CA LYS A 30 8.75 4.18 5.10
C LYS A 30 7.54 3.90 4.22
N ILE A 31 6.39 3.69 4.85
CA ILE A 31 5.09 3.75 4.18
C ILE A 31 4.64 5.21 4.27
N GLU A 32 4.47 5.86 3.13
CA GLU A 32 3.84 7.17 3.03
C GLU A 32 2.42 6.96 2.48
N LYS A 33 1.42 7.52 3.16
CA LYS A 33 0.01 7.43 2.77
C LYS A 33 -0.45 8.78 2.22
N TYR A 34 -0.99 8.75 1.02
CA TYR A 34 -1.78 9.83 0.45
C TYR A 34 -3.26 9.42 0.41
N VAL A 35 -4.17 10.36 0.17
CA VAL A 35 -5.62 10.13 0.33
C VAL A 35 -6.12 8.92 -0.47
N ASP A 36 -5.63 8.75 -1.70
CA ASP A 36 -6.02 7.65 -2.59
C ASP A 36 -4.87 6.66 -2.89
N ASP A 37 -3.63 7.01 -2.53
CA ASP A 37 -2.42 6.28 -2.93
C ASP A 37 -1.58 5.85 -1.72
N ILE A 38 -0.88 4.71 -1.87
CA ILE A 38 0.05 4.20 -0.88
C ILE A 38 1.44 4.10 -1.51
N LEU A 39 2.43 4.79 -0.95
CA LEU A 39 3.82 4.77 -1.40
C LEU A 39 4.68 3.94 -0.43
N PHE A 40 5.48 3.05 -1.01
CA PHE A 40 6.44 2.21 -0.29
C PHE A 40 7.86 2.50 -0.77
N ILE A 41 8.75 2.82 0.16
CA ILE A 41 10.18 2.96 -0.13
C ILE A 41 10.95 1.92 0.67
N THR A 42 11.61 1.00 -0.03
CA THR A 42 12.38 -0.09 0.58
C THR A 42 13.72 -0.33 -0.11
N LYS A 43 14.68 -0.89 0.64
CA LYS A 43 15.97 -1.35 0.11
C LYS A 43 15.91 -2.85 -0.15
N VAL A 44 15.64 -3.20 -1.39
CA VAL A 44 15.66 -4.59 -1.89
C VAL A 44 16.34 -4.61 -3.25
N ASN A 45 16.62 -5.79 -3.81
CA ASN A 45 17.00 -5.90 -5.23
C ASN A 45 15.76 -6.00 -6.12
N GLU A 46 15.93 -5.76 -7.42
CA GLU A 46 14.84 -5.77 -8.41
C GLU A 46 14.03 -7.08 -8.41
N HIS A 47 14.68 -8.23 -8.27
CA HIS A 47 13.99 -9.52 -8.25
C HIS A 47 13.06 -9.65 -7.03
N VAL A 48 13.54 -9.25 -5.86
CA VAL A 48 12.75 -9.24 -4.62
C VAL A 48 11.62 -8.22 -4.71
N LEU A 49 11.86 -7.05 -5.32
CA LEU A 49 10.83 -6.02 -5.54
C LEU A 49 9.70 -6.53 -6.43
N ASN A 50 10.04 -7.14 -7.56
CA ASN A 50 9.05 -7.69 -8.49
C ASN A 50 8.21 -8.81 -7.84
N ASN A 51 8.85 -9.70 -7.09
CA ASN A 51 8.13 -10.74 -6.35
C ASN A 51 7.21 -10.11 -5.29
N TYR A 52 7.69 -9.11 -4.55
CA TYR A 52 6.91 -8.40 -3.55
C TYR A 52 5.65 -7.75 -4.13
N VAL A 53 5.77 -7.00 -5.24
CA VAL A 53 4.63 -6.40 -5.93
C VAL A 53 3.67 -7.47 -6.47
N ASN A 54 4.19 -8.59 -6.99
CA ASN A 54 3.35 -9.69 -7.44
C ASN A 54 2.54 -10.32 -6.30
N GLU A 55 3.15 -10.53 -5.12
CA GLU A 55 2.42 -11.03 -3.94
C GLU A 55 1.33 -10.05 -3.48
N LEU A 56 1.64 -8.74 -3.42
CA LEU A 56 0.65 -7.73 -3.07
C LEU A 56 -0.53 -7.69 -4.05
N ASN A 57 -0.26 -7.83 -5.35
CA ASN A 57 -1.29 -7.82 -6.39
C ASN A 57 -2.17 -9.09 -6.43
N LYS A 58 -1.80 -10.16 -5.72
CA LYS A 58 -2.66 -11.34 -5.52
C LYS A 58 -3.76 -11.09 -4.49
N ILE A 59 -3.59 -10.10 -3.61
CA ILE A 59 -4.61 -9.75 -2.61
C ILE A 59 -5.86 -9.26 -3.35
N PRO A 60 -7.02 -9.91 -3.18
CA PRO A 60 -8.25 -9.49 -3.85
C PRO A 60 -8.64 -8.07 -3.41
N GLY A 61 -8.80 -7.15 -4.36
CA GLY A 61 -9.16 -5.77 -4.05
C GLY A 61 -9.07 -4.85 -5.26
N THR A 62 -9.41 -3.58 -5.02
CA THR A 62 -9.33 -2.49 -6.01
C THR A 62 -7.94 -1.85 -6.06
N VAL A 63 -7.14 -2.00 -5.01
CA VAL A 63 -5.77 -1.46 -4.93
C VAL A 63 -4.85 -2.31 -5.79
N LYS A 64 -4.06 -1.66 -6.64
CA LYS A 64 -3.02 -2.28 -7.47
C LYS A 64 -1.69 -1.60 -7.19
N PHE A 65 -0.65 -2.41 -7.05
CA PHE A 65 0.70 -1.96 -6.76
C PHE A 65 1.56 -2.02 -8.03
N THR A 66 2.35 -0.99 -8.24
CA THR A 66 3.41 -0.93 -9.24
C THR A 66 4.74 -0.67 -8.55
N SER A 67 5.86 -0.91 -9.22
CA SER A 67 7.20 -0.67 -8.70
C SER A 67 8.09 0.02 -9.70
N GLU A 68 9.01 0.82 -9.17
CA GLU A 68 10.14 1.42 -9.87
C GLU A 68 11.42 1.04 -9.11
N PHE A 69 12.52 0.80 -9.84
CA PHE A 69 13.82 0.42 -9.28
C PHE A 69 14.89 1.39 -9.80
N GLU A 70 15.59 2.07 -8.89
CA GLU A 70 16.66 3.03 -9.17
C GLU A 70 18.00 2.61 -8.54
#